data_AF-A0A7W9AZV3-F1
#
_entry.id   AF-A0A7W9AZV3-F1
#
_cell.length_a   1.000
_cell.length_b   1.000
_cell.length_c   1.000
_cell.angle_alpha   90.00
_cell.angle_beta   90.00
_cell.angle_gamma   90.00
#
_symmetry.space_group_name_H-M   'P 1'
#
loop_
_entity.id
_entity.type
_entity.pdbx_description
1 polymer ?
#
loop_
_entity_poly.entity_id
_entity_poly.type
_entity_poly.pdbx_seq_one_letter_code
_entity_poly.pdbx_strand_id
1 'polypeptide(L)'
;MSIRQQRGYQMYPVLDEARVETARRFASGPERHFAPGELIYDYGQQGAPAWLVLSGSVNITRRDGIDREASIITFGPGQFTGEINQLTGRSAIARARAGEQGASAQPFDAPHLRALMIGSAEIGETVMRALILRRVALIEEGTAGTIIVGARDSSAVVRLQGFLARAGYPYQLLDARGDGEGRALVERFGMTPDELPLVVCPDGSLLRRPSEIDMARCLGITPEIDLDKLYDVAVVGAGPAGLAAAVYAASEGLSTIVLDELAVGGQAGASNRIENYLGFPTGISGQALAGRAW
;
A
#
# COMPACT_ATOMS: atom_id res chain seq x y z
N MET A 1 -3.36 -22.31 -5.39
CA MET A 1 -3.74 -21.33 -6.43
C MET A 1 -3.50 -19.95 -5.86
N SER A 2 -2.82 -19.06 -6.59
CA SER A 2 -2.60 -17.68 -6.14
C SER A 2 -3.93 -16.94 -6.02
N ILE A 3 -4.07 -16.01 -5.06
CA ILE A 3 -5.25 -15.12 -4.95
C ILE A 3 -5.59 -14.46 -6.29
N ARG A 4 -4.56 -14.13 -7.08
CA ARG A 4 -4.68 -13.52 -8.40
C ARG A 4 -5.44 -14.41 -9.39
N GLN A 5 -5.30 -15.73 -9.30
CA GLN A 5 -5.99 -16.69 -10.16
C GLN A 5 -7.46 -16.88 -9.75
N GLN A 6 -7.78 -16.75 -8.46
CA GLN A 6 -9.15 -16.99 -7.95
C GLN A 6 -10.02 -15.72 -7.92
N ARG A 7 -9.40 -14.54 -7.75
CA ARG A 7 -10.10 -13.27 -7.49
C ARG A 7 -9.64 -12.11 -8.38
N GLY A 8 -9.00 -12.40 -9.52
CA GLY A 8 -8.50 -11.37 -10.44
C GLY A 8 -9.56 -10.36 -10.89
N TYR A 9 -10.80 -10.80 -11.14
CA TYR A 9 -11.90 -9.91 -11.51
C TYR A 9 -12.29 -8.91 -10.41
N GLN A 10 -12.09 -9.27 -9.14
CA GLN A 10 -12.31 -8.37 -7.99
C GLN A 10 -11.13 -7.43 -7.76
N MET A 11 -9.91 -7.83 -8.18
CA MET A 11 -8.72 -6.99 -8.11
C MET A 11 -8.74 -5.90 -9.17
N TYR A 12 -9.32 -6.15 -10.34
CA TYR A 12 -9.29 -5.22 -11.48
C TYR A 12 -10.69 -4.97 -12.04
N PRO A 13 -11.61 -4.44 -11.22
CA PRO A 13 -12.98 -4.20 -11.65
C PRO A 13 -13.01 -3.14 -12.76
N VAL A 14 -13.96 -3.29 -13.68
CA VAL A 14 -14.27 -2.32 -14.73
C VAL A 14 -15.61 -1.69 -14.37
N LEU A 15 -15.61 -0.38 -14.18
CA LEU A 15 -16.84 0.38 -13.98
C LEU A 15 -17.58 0.55 -15.30
N ASP A 16 -18.89 0.41 -15.26
CA ASP A 16 -19.76 0.81 -16.37
C ASP A 16 -19.79 2.34 -16.52
N GLU A 17 -20.35 2.80 -17.64
CA GLU A 17 -20.37 4.22 -18.01
C GLU A 17 -21.06 5.11 -16.96
N ALA A 18 -22.15 4.64 -16.35
CA ALA A 18 -22.88 5.39 -15.33
C ALA A 18 -22.05 5.54 -14.04
N ARG A 19 -21.36 4.48 -13.62
CA ARG A 19 -20.45 4.51 -12.48
C ARG A 19 -19.19 5.32 -12.75
N VAL A 20 -18.66 5.28 -13.98
CA VAL A 20 -17.56 6.17 -14.41
C VAL A 20 -17.99 7.63 -14.24
N GLU A 21 -19.12 8.03 -14.80
CA GLU A 21 -19.60 9.42 -14.71
C GLU A 21 -19.87 9.85 -13.26
N THR A 22 -20.38 8.94 -12.43
CA THR A 22 -20.55 9.19 -10.99
C THR A 22 -19.19 9.38 -10.30
N ALA A 23 -18.21 8.53 -10.58
CA ALA A 23 -16.88 8.60 -9.97
C ALA A 23 -16.16 9.90 -10.35
N ARG A 24 -16.25 10.34 -11.61
CA ARG A 24 -15.60 11.56 -12.12
C ARG A 24 -15.96 12.82 -11.33
N ARG A 25 -17.14 12.88 -10.71
CA ARG A 25 -17.59 14.00 -9.87
C ARG A 25 -16.76 14.18 -8.61
N PHE A 26 -16.07 13.12 -8.17
CA PHE A 26 -15.19 13.13 -7.01
C PHE A 26 -13.72 13.34 -7.39
N ALA A 27 -13.40 13.57 -8.66
CA ALA A 27 -12.02 13.74 -9.09
C ALA A 27 -11.34 14.94 -8.41
N SER A 28 -10.07 14.77 -8.07
CA SER A 28 -9.21 15.83 -7.51
C SER A 28 -8.78 16.88 -8.55
N GLY A 29 -8.99 16.62 -9.83
CA GLY A 29 -8.57 17.50 -10.90
C GLY A 29 -9.17 17.14 -12.27
N PRO A 30 -8.85 17.95 -13.31
CA PRO A 30 -9.33 17.70 -14.65
C PRO A 30 -8.75 16.41 -15.23
N GLU A 31 -9.42 15.89 -16.26
CA GLU A 31 -8.89 14.82 -17.08
C GLU A 31 -7.55 15.21 -17.71
N ARG A 32 -6.58 14.30 -17.62
CA ARG A 32 -5.26 14.47 -18.22
C ARG A 32 -5.05 13.48 -19.35
N HIS A 33 -4.41 13.96 -20.39
CA HIS A 33 -3.97 13.17 -21.53
C HIS A 33 -2.47 12.94 -21.42
N PHE A 34 -2.06 11.70 -21.60
CA PHE A 34 -0.68 11.24 -21.51
C PHE A 34 -0.25 10.71 -22.87
N ALA A 35 0.91 11.15 -23.34
CA ALA A 35 1.53 10.66 -24.56
C ALA A 35 1.94 9.18 -24.40
N PRO A 36 2.13 8.44 -25.52
CA PRO A 36 2.66 7.08 -25.48
C PRO A 36 3.92 6.94 -24.61
N GLY A 37 3.89 6.02 -23.63
CA GLY A 37 5.01 5.76 -22.72
C GLY A 37 5.30 6.85 -21.67
N GLU A 38 4.52 7.93 -21.62
CA GLU A 38 4.70 9.02 -20.67
C GLU A 38 4.61 8.52 -19.22
N LEU A 39 5.50 9.02 -18.36
CA LEU A 39 5.51 8.70 -16.94
C LEU A 39 4.36 9.42 -16.23
N ILE A 40 3.47 8.65 -15.60
CA ILE A 40 2.32 9.18 -14.85
C ILE A 40 2.71 9.44 -13.39
N TYR A 41 3.35 8.46 -12.76
CA TYR A 41 4.00 8.59 -11.45
C TYR A 41 5.12 7.56 -11.31
N ASP A 42 6.09 7.85 -10.46
CA ASP A 42 7.25 6.99 -10.21
C ASP A 42 7.22 6.34 -8.81
N TYR A 43 8.09 5.34 -8.62
CA TYR A 43 8.37 4.72 -7.33
C TYR A 43 8.70 5.77 -6.27
N GLY A 44 8.16 5.61 -5.08
CA GLY A 44 8.41 6.46 -3.94
C GLY A 44 7.76 7.83 -4.00
N GLN A 45 7.10 8.19 -5.11
CA GLN A 45 6.41 9.47 -5.22
C GLN A 45 5.34 9.58 -4.12
N GLN A 46 5.50 10.58 -3.25
CA GLN A 46 4.55 10.89 -2.19
C GLN A 46 3.27 11.50 -2.76
N GLY A 47 2.12 11.15 -2.18
CA GLY A 47 0.83 11.69 -2.58
C GLY A 47 0.44 11.40 -4.03
N ALA A 48 1.04 10.38 -4.67
CA ALA A 48 0.66 9.99 -6.02
C ALA A 48 -0.83 9.63 -6.05
N PRO A 49 -1.64 10.20 -6.96
CA PRO A 49 -3.07 9.93 -7.00
C PRO A 49 -3.37 8.54 -7.57
N ALA A 50 -4.54 8.00 -7.23
CA ALA A 50 -5.16 6.96 -8.03
C ALA A 50 -5.72 7.58 -9.32
N TRP A 51 -5.76 6.81 -10.40
CA TRP A 51 -6.25 7.27 -11.70
C TRP A 51 -7.42 6.42 -12.14
N LEU A 52 -8.50 7.06 -12.57
CA LEU A 52 -9.55 6.41 -13.35
C LEU A 52 -9.19 6.53 -14.83
N VAL A 53 -8.89 5.41 -15.49
CA VAL A 53 -8.56 5.41 -16.92
C VAL A 53 -9.84 5.60 -17.73
N LEU A 54 -9.86 6.55 -18.64
CA LEU A 54 -11.01 6.90 -19.48
C LEU A 54 -10.81 6.42 -20.94
N SER A 55 -9.59 6.49 -21.45
CA SER A 55 -9.21 5.92 -22.75
C SER A 55 -7.76 5.47 -22.78
N GLY A 56 -7.39 4.64 -23.75
CA GLY A 56 -6.04 4.07 -23.85
C GLY A 56 -5.73 3.09 -22.73
N SER A 57 -4.49 3.07 -22.25
CA SER A 57 -4.10 2.17 -21.17
C SER A 57 -2.98 2.69 -20.27
N VAL A 58 -2.92 2.19 -19.04
CA VAL A 58 -1.90 2.54 -18.05
C VAL A 58 -1.18 1.27 -17.60
N ASN A 59 0.11 1.17 -17.90
CA ASN A 59 0.97 0.07 -17.51
C ASN A 59 1.56 0.31 -16.11
N ILE A 60 1.35 -0.65 -15.21
CA ILE A 60 1.94 -0.63 -13.87
C ILE A 60 3.09 -1.62 -13.81
N THR A 61 4.23 -1.12 -13.35
CA THR A 61 5.45 -1.90 -13.14
C THR A 61 5.87 -1.85 -11.68
N ARG A 62 6.49 -2.93 -11.20
CA ARG A 62 7.18 -2.97 -9.91
C ARG A 62 8.68 -3.10 -10.12
N ARG A 63 9.45 -2.69 -9.12
CA ARG A 63 10.86 -3.12 -9.01
C ARG A 63 10.89 -4.60 -8.67
N ASP A 64 11.76 -5.35 -9.33
CA ASP A 64 12.08 -6.74 -9.03
C ASP A 64 13.58 -6.83 -8.71
N GLY A 65 13.94 -6.70 -7.42
CA GLY A 65 15.31 -6.36 -7.05
C GLY A 65 15.60 -4.87 -7.27
N ILE A 66 16.84 -4.53 -7.63
CA ILE A 66 17.30 -3.13 -7.64
C ILE A 66 17.10 -2.48 -9.01
N ASP A 67 17.51 -3.18 -10.07
CA ASP A 67 17.63 -2.62 -11.42
C ASP A 67 16.69 -3.29 -12.44
N ARG A 68 15.85 -4.23 -12.01
CA ARG A 68 14.88 -4.91 -12.88
C ARG A 68 13.48 -4.41 -12.61
N GLU A 69 12.67 -4.38 -13.66
CA GLU A 69 11.25 -4.06 -13.58
C GLU A 69 10.44 -5.26 -14.06
N ALA A 70 9.36 -5.55 -13.34
CA ALA A 70 8.39 -6.56 -13.74
C ALA A 70 7.03 -5.90 -13.96
N SER A 71 6.36 -6.26 -15.05
CA SER A 71 4.99 -5.81 -15.30
C SER A 71 4.04 -6.44 -14.27
N ILE A 72 3.24 -5.60 -13.62
CA ILE A 72 2.18 -6.04 -12.72
C ILE A 72 0.90 -6.22 -13.54
N ILE A 73 0.41 -5.15 -14.17
CA ILE A 73 -0.88 -5.13 -14.86
C ILE A 73 -0.96 -3.94 -15.82
N THR A 74 -1.82 -4.05 -16.82
CA THR A 74 -2.23 -2.93 -17.68
C THR A 74 -3.69 -2.60 -17.36
N PHE A 75 -3.94 -1.38 -16.91
CA PHE A 75 -5.28 -0.85 -16.70
C PHE A 75 -5.83 -0.26 -17.99
N GLY A 76 -7.09 -0.58 -18.31
CA GLY A 76 -7.84 -0.02 -19.42
C GLY A 76 -9.02 0.85 -18.96
N PRO A 77 -9.84 1.34 -19.90
CA PRO A 77 -10.95 2.23 -19.63
C PRO A 77 -11.91 1.68 -18.56
N GLY A 78 -12.40 2.56 -17.69
CA GLY A 78 -13.31 2.23 -16.59
C GLY A 78 -12.63 1.62 -15.36
N GLN A 79 -11.29 1.45 -15.36
CA GLN A 79 -10.57 0.87 -14.23
C GLN A 79 -9.84 1.92 -13.39
N PHE A 80 -9.85 1.72 -12.07
CA PHE A 80 -9.04 2.47 -11.11
C PHE A 80 -7.66 1.85 -10.93
N THR A 81 -6.61 2.65 -11.10
CA THR A 81 -5.23 2.28 -10.76
C THR A 81 -4.97 2.35 -9.25
N GLY A 82 -3.76 1.94 -8.84
CA GLY A 82 -3.27 2.11 -7.47
C GLY A 82 -3.67 0.98 -6.54
N GLU A 83 -3.31 1.16 -5.28
CA GLU A 83 -3.55 0.24 -4.18
C GLU A 83 -3.72 1.07 -2.87
N ILE A 84 -3.57 0.45 -1.70
CA ILE A 84 -3.85 1.10 -0.40
C ILE A 84 -3.00 2.36 -0.12
N ASN A 85 -1.79 2.51 -0.67
CA ASN A 85 -1.01 3.74 -0.45
C ASN A 85 -1.66 4.97 -1.06
N GLN A 86 -2.31 4.85 -2.23
CA GLN A 86 -3.03 5.99 -2.84
C GLN A 86 -4.21 6.45 -1.95
N LEU A 87 -4.92 5.50 -1.31
CA LEU A 87 -6.02 5.81 -0.39
C LEU A 87 -5.55 6.52 0.89
N THR A 88 -4.34 6.18 1.34
CA THR A 88 -3.75 6.69 2.58
C THR A 88 -2.77 7.85 2.38
N GLY A 89 -2.53 8.26 1.12
CA GLY A 89 -1.62 9.34 0.77
C GLY A 89 -0.13 8.98 0.89
N ARG A 90 0.18 7.69 1.00
CA ARG A 90 1.55 7.19 1.18
C ARG A 90 2.31 7.08 -0.14
N SER A 91 3.62 6.86 -0.06
CA SER A 91 4.50 6.75 -1.22
C SER A 91 4.10 5.60 -2.16
N ALA A 92 4.14 5.84 -3.47
CA ALA A 92 3.87 4.81 -4.46
C ALA A 92 4.90 3.66 -4.39
N ILE A 93 4.44 2.41 -4.41
CA ILE A 93 5.31 1.21 -4.44
C ILE A 93 5.47 0.63 -5.85
N ALA A 94 4.86 1.28 -6.84
CA ALA A 94 4.84 0.91 -8.24
C ALA A 94 5.03 2.16 -9.10
N ARG A 95 5.42 1.96 -10.35
CA ARG A 95 5.51 3.00 -11.38
C ARG A 95 4.38 2.84 -12.37
N ALA A 96 3.81 3.96 -12.80
CA ALA A 96 2.79 3.99 -13.85
C ALA A 96 3.30 4.73 -15.09
N ARG A 97 3.08 4.12 -16.26
CA ARG A 97 3.31 4.75 -17.57
C ARG A 97 2.08 4.59 -18.45
N ALA A 98 1.83 5.56 -19.30
CA ALA A 98 0.83 5.40 -20.36
C ALA A 98 1.27 4.29 -21.34
N GLY A 99 0.30 3.58 -21.89
CA GLY A 99 0.52 2.52 -22.87
C GLY A 99 1.02 3.05 -24.21
N GLU A 100 1.21 2.15 -25.16
CA GLU A 100 1.76 2.47 -26.49
C GLU A 100 0.89 3.44 -27.31
N GLN A 101 -0.39 3.53 -26.99
CA GLN A 101 -1.34 4.46 -27.62
C GLN A 101 -1.60 5.72 -26.78
N GLY A 102 -0.87 5.91 -25.68
CA GLY A 102 -1.16 6.94 -24.69
C GLY A 102 -2.34 6.54 -23.79
N ALA A 103 -2.80 7.50 -22.98
CA ALA A 103 -3.95 7.33 -22.11
C ALA A 103 -4.64 8.66 -21.82
N SER A 104 -5.95 8.64 -21.59
CA SER A 104 -6.63 9.70 -20.85
C SER A 104 -7.07 9.13 -19.50
N ALA A 105 -6.85 9.89 -18.42
CA ALA A 105 -7.23 9.46 -17.09
C ALA A 105 -7.51 10.66 -16.18
N GLN A 106 -8.34 10.43 -15.17
CA GLN A 106 -8.72 11.44 -14.20
C GLN A 106 -8.15 11.13 -12.80
N PRO A 107 -7.53 12.12 -12.12
CA PRO A 107 -6.82 11.87 -10.86
C PRO A 107 -7.74 11.92 -9.63
N PHE A 108 -7.42 11.09 -8.65
CA PHE A 108 -8.02 11.02 -7.32
C PHE A 108 -6.90 10.99 -6.29
N ASP A 109 -6.59 12.13 -5.68
CA ASP A 109 -5.75 12.18 -4.49
C ASP A 109 -6.42 11.45 -3.30
N ALA A 110 -5.69 11.30 -2.19
CA ALA A 110 -6.17 10.53 -1.05
C ALA A 110 -7.48 11.08 -0.44
N PRO A 111 -7.64 12.40 -0.18
CA PRO A 111 -8.92 12.98 0.24
C PRO A 111 -10.09 12.69 -0.70
N HIS A 112 -9.89 12.86 -2.01
CA HIS A 112 -10.92 12.69 -3.02
C HIS A 112 -11.30 11.22 -3.24
N LEU A 113 -10.30 10.33 -3.18
CA LEU A 113 -10.55 8.89 -3.22
C LEU A 113 -11.36 8.45 -2.00
N ARG A 114 -11.05 8.93 -0.79
CA ARG A 114 -11.86 8.67 0.41
C ARG A 114 -13.27 9.25 0.27
N ALA A 115 -13.41 10.46 -0.26
CA ALA A 115 -14.71 11.06 -0.52
C ALA A 115 -15.56 10.22 -1.49
N LEU A 116 -14.95 9.64 -2.53
CA LEU A 116 -15.62 8.69 -3.43
C LEU A 116 -16.11 7.44 -2.68
N MET A 117 -15.27 6.87 -1.80
CA MET A 117 -15.65 5.68 -1.02
C MET A 117 -16.88 5.95 -0.13
N ILE A 118 -16.95 7.16 0.45
CA ILE A 118 -18.04 7.58 1.35
C ILE A 118 -19.28 7.99 0.55
N GLY A 119 -19.08 8.75 -0.53
CA GLY A 119 -20.15 9.35 -1.33
C GLY A 119 -20.87 8.39 -2.27
N SER A 120 -20.29 7.22 -2.55
CA SER A 120 -20.92 6.16 -3.33
C SER A 120 -20.62 4.80 -2.73
N ALA A 121 -21.59 4.22 -2.02
CA ALA A 121 -21.43 2.92 -1.36
C ALA A 121 -21.03 1.80 -2.33
N GLU A 122 -21.63 1.77 -3.52
CA GLU A 122 -21.38 0.70 -4.51
C GLU A 122 -19.98 0.81 -5.15
N ILE A 123 -19.58 2.01 -5.57
CA ILE A 123 -18.24 2.25 -6.12
C ILE A 123 -17.21 2.08 -5.01
N GLY A 124 -17.51 2.57 -3.81
CA GLY A 124 -16.69 2.46 -2.62
C GLY A 124 -16.36 1.02 -2.28
N GLU A 125 -17.37 0.16 -2.17
CA GLU A 125 -17.17 -1.28 -1.91
C GLU A 125 -16.30 -1.93 -3.00
N THR A 126 -16.56 -1.60 -4.26
CA THR A 126 -15.85 -2.16 -5.41
C THR A 126 -14.37 -1.77 -5.40
N VAL A 127 -14.08 -0.48 -5.22
CA VAL A 127 -12.71 0.03 -5.24
C VAL A 127 -11.96 -0.41 -3.98
N MET A 128 -12.54 -0.29 -2.78
CA MET A 128 -11.90 -0.75 -1.54
C MET A 128 -11.50 -2.22 -1.62
N ARG A 129 -12.42 -3.08 -2.07
CA ARG A 129 -12.15 -4.52 -2.26
C ARG A 129 -10.98 -4.73 -3.23
N ALA A 130 -10.95 -3.98 -4.33
CA ALA A 130 -9.87 -4.06 -5.31
C ALA A 130 -8.51 -3.66 -4.69
N LEU A 131 -8.44 -2.53 -3.97
CA LEU A 131 -7.20 -2.05 -3.34
C LEU A 131 -6.71 -3.03 -2.27
N ILE A 132 -7.60 -3.58 -1.43
CA ILE A 132 -7.25 -4.58 -0.41
C ILE A 132 -6.68 -5.84 -1.07
N LEU A 133 -7.36 -6.38 -2.09
CA LEU A 133 -6.89 -7.60 -2.75
C LEU A 133 -5.57 -7.40 -3.50
N ARG A 134 -5.35 -6.23 -4.11
CA ARG A 134 -4.06 -5.85 -4.71
C ARG A 134 -2.96 -5.83 -3.66
N ARG A 135 -3.21 -5.23 -2.49
CA ARG A 135 -2.25 -5.22 -1.39
C ARG A 135 -1.91 -6.63 -0.91
N VAL A 136 -2.91 -7.49 -0.72
CA VAL A 136 -2.68 -8.88 -0.32
C VAL A 136 -1.82 -9.62 -1.36
N ALA A 137 -2.13 -9.48 -2.65
CA ALA A 137 -1.34 -10.11 -3.71
C ALA A 137 0.12 -9.64 -3.72
N LEU A 138 0.37 -8.34 -3.51
CA LEU A 138 1.73 -7.79 -3.44
C LEU A 138 2.53 -8.34 -2.25
N ILE A 139 1.86 -8.57 -1.11
CA ILE A 139 2.48 -9.16 0.08
C ILE A 139 2.79 -10.64 -0.16
N GLU A 140 1.86 -11.41 -0.73
CA GLU A 140 2.06 -12.82 -1.05
C GLU A 140 3.19 -13.04 -2.07
N GLU A 141 3.29 -12.15 -3.06
CA GLU A 141 4.31 -12.25 -4.11
C GLU A 141 5.71 -11.82 -3.63
N GLY A 142 5.84 -11.09 -2.51
CA GLY A 142 7.11 -10.77 -1.85
C GLY A 142 8.16 -10.04 -2.72
N THR A 143 7.71 -9.36 -3.77
CA THR A 143 8.55 -8.84 -4.87
C THR A 143 8.28 -7.36 -5.16
N ALA A 144 7.62 -6.64 -4.26
CA ALA A 144 7.35 -5.22 -4.41
C ALA A 144 7.60 -4.45 -3.10
N GLY A 145 7.84 -3.16 -3.20
CA GLY A 145 8.02 -2.29 -2.04
C GLY A 145 9.46 -2.26 -1.52
N THR A 146 9.62 -2.47 -0.22
CA THR A 146 10.89 -2.25 0.50
C THR A 146 11.83 -3.43 0.34
N ILE A 147 13.11 -3.17 0.09
CA ILE A 147 14.11 -4.25 -0.04
C ILE A 147 14.94 -4.31 1.22
N ILE A 148 15.01 -5.48 1.86
CA ILE A 148 15.91 -5.76 2.97
C ILE A 148 17.08 -6.58 2.42
N VAL A 149 18.30 -6.14 2.66
CA VAL A 149 19.53 -6.86 2.34
C VAL A 149 20.22 -7.24 3.65
N GLY A 150 20.37 -8.54 3.90
CA GLY A 150 20.96 -9.03 5.13
C GLY A 150 20.95 -10.55 5.23
N ALA A 151 21.57 -11.09 6.28
CA ALA A 151 21.56 -12.52 6.55
C ALA A 151 20.19 -12.96 7.08
N ARG A 152 19.62 -14.02 6.50
CA ARG A 152 18.25 -14.50 6.80
C ARG A 152 18.05 -14.91 8.26
N ASP A 153 19.11 -15.35 8.92
CA ASP A 153 19.15 -15.79 10.31
C ASP A 153 19.47 -14.65 11.31
N SER A 154 19.73 -13.44 10.81
CA SER A 154 20.02 -12.29 11.67
C SER A 154 18.79 -11.84 12.43
N SER A 155 18.92 -11.68 13.76
CA SER A 155 17.86 -11.15 14.62
C SER A 155 17.38 -9.77 14.17
N ALA A 156 18.27 -8.94 13.61
CA ALA A 156 17.91 -7.63 13.07
C ALA A 156 17.04 -7.75 11.80
N VAL A 157 17.35 -8.69 10.91
CA VAL A 157 16.52 -8.95 9.71
C VAL A 157 15.15 -9.47 10.12
N VAL A 158 15.09 -10.47 11.01
CA VAL A 158 13.83 -11.04 11.50
C VAL A 158 12.96 -9.98 12.17
N ARG A 159 13.55 -9.08 12.95
CA ARG A 159 12.83 -7.94 13.57
C ARG A 159 12.17 -7.05 12.52
N LEU A 160 12.94 -6.60 11.51
CA LEU A 160 12.41 -5.73 10.45
C LEU A 160 11.35 -6.42 9.58
N GLN A 161 11.54 -7.71 9.27
CA GLN A 161 10.51 -8.51 8.59
C GLN A 161 9.23 -8.59 9.40
N GLY A 162 9.34 -8.81 10.72
CA GLY A 162 8.21 -8.82 11.64
C GLY A 162 7.46 -7.48 11.65
N PHE A 163 8.19 -6.36 11.69
CA PHE A 163 7.61 -5.01 11.60
C PHE A 163 6.81 -4.83 10.29
N LEU A 164 7.42 -5.10 9.13
CA LEU A 164 6.77 -4.93 7.83
C LEU A 164 5.56 -5.86 7.66
N ALA A 165 5.67 -7.11 8.10
CA ALA A 165 4.58 -8.07 8.04
C ALA A 165 3.37 -7.61 8.87
N ARG A 166 3.60 -7.18 10.12
CA ARG A 166 2.53 -6.63 10.99
C ARG A 166 1.91 -5.37 10.42
N ALA A 167 2.73 -4.49 9.84
CA ALA A 167 2.26 -3.26 9.22
C ALA A 167 1.59 -3.48 7.84
N GLY A 168 1.61 -4.71 7.30
CA GLY A 168 1.05 -5.03 5.99
C GLY A 168 1.80 -4.39 4.81
N TYR A 169 3.12 -4.23 4.94
CA TYR A 169 3.96 -3.69 3.88
C TYR A 169 4.64 -4.81 3.10
N PRO A 170 4.50 -4.84 1.76
CA PRO A 170 5.23 -5.79 0.94
C PRO A 170 6.72 -5.45 0.97
N TYR A 171 7.54 -6.49 1.02
CA TYR A 171 8.98 -6.38 1.03
C TYR A 171 9.65 -7.56 0.34
N GLN A 172 10.89 -7.35 -0.10
CA GLN A 172 11.75 -8.38 -0.67
C GLN A 172 12.97 -8.57 0.24
N LEU A 173 13.34 -9.82 0.52
CA LEU A 173 14.55 -10.15 1.28
C LEU A 173 15.63 -10.70 0.35
N LEU A 174 16.71 -9.94 0.19
CA LEU A 174 17.92 -10.35 -0.51
C LEU A 174 18.98 -10.83 0.49
N ASP A 175 19.50 -12.03 0.26
CA ASP A 175 20.50 -12.60 1.14
C ASP A 175 21.88 -11.97 0.89
N ALA A 176 22.46 -11.40 1.94
CA ALA A 176 23.79 -10.80 1.90
C ALA A 176 24.93 -11.83 1.86
N ARG A 177 24.69 -13.09 2.28
CA ARG A 177 25.72 -14.14 2.36
C ARG A 177 25.71 -15.12 1.18
N GLY A 178 24.64 -15.12 0.38
CA GLY A 178 24.53 -15.96 -0.82
C GLY A 178 25.23 -15.34 -2.03
N ASP A 179 25.21 -16.04 -3.16
CA ASP A 179 25.88 -15.59 -4.40
C ASP A 179 24.92 -14.85 -5.36
N GLY A 180 24.12 -13.93 -4.83
CA GLY A 180 23.08 -13.21 -5.58
C GLY A 180 23.15 -11.68 -5.48
N GLU A 181 22.09 -11.01 -5.93
CA GLU A 181 21.96 -9.54 -5.91
C GLU A 181 22.25 -8.93 -4.52
N GLY A 182 21.89 -9.61 -3.44
CA GLY A 182 22.15 -9.13 -2.08
C GLY A 182 23.64 -8.96 -1.78
N ARG A 183 24.47 -9.96 -2.11
CA ARG A 183 25.93 -9.88 -1.95
C ARG A 183 26.56 -8.86 -2.88
N ALA A 184 26.15 -8.84 -4.15
CA ALA A 184 26.63 -7.85 -5.10
C ALA A 184 26.36 -6.41 -4.62
N LEU A 185 25.23 -6.19 -3.93
CA LEU A 185 24.91 -4.89 -3.35
C LEU A 185 25.79 -4.56 -2.14
N VAL A 186 26.06 -5.53 -1.26
CA VAL A 186 27.00 -5.36 -0.13
C VAL A 186 28.39 -4.98 -0.62
N GLU A 187 28.88 -5.67 -1.65
CA GLU A 187 30.20 -5.42 -2.26
C GLU A 187 30.23 -4.05 -2.97
N ARG A 188 29.19 -3.72 -3.75
CA ARG A 188 29.10 -2.45 -4.49
C ARG A 188 29.12 -1.22 -3.57
N PHE A 189 28.48 -1.30 -2.41
CA PHE A 189 28.46 -0.20 -1.44
C PHE A 189 29.58 -0.28 -0.39
N GLY A 190 30.47 -1.27 -0.48
CA GLY A 190 31.59 -1.46 0.45
C GLY A 190 31.13 -1.64 1.89
N MET A 191 29.97 -2.25 2.11
CA MET A 191 29.38 -2.38 3.45
C MET A 191 30.07 -3.45 4.27
N THR A 192 30.29 -3.15 5.54
CA THR A 192 30.79 -4.13 6.50
C THR A 192 29.63 -4.96 7.10
N PRO A 193 29.89 -6.18 7.60
CA PRO A 193 28.84 -7.03 8.15
C PRO A 193 28.08 -6.42 9.32
N ASP A 194 28.72 -5.52 10.08
CA ASP A 194 28.05 -4.82 11.16
C ASP A 194 27.05 -3.81 10.60
N GLU A 195 27.25 -3.16 9.46
CA GLU A 195 26.30 -2.19 8.89
C GLU A 195 24.97 -2.80 8.38
N LEU A 196 24.85 -4.14 8.41
CA LEU A 196 23.66 -4.87 8.02
C LEU A 196 22.63 -4.99 9.15
N PRO A 197 21.33 -5.10 8.83
CA PRO A 197 20.76 -5.13 7.48
C PRO A 197 20.71 -3.75 6.82
N LEU A 198 20.88 -3.73 5.51
CA LEU A 198 20.57 -2.55 4.69
C LEU A 198 19.10 -2.62 4.28
N VAL A 199 18.42 -1.47 4.28
CA VAL A 199 17.08 -1.32 3.74
C VAL A 199 17.07 -0.29 2.62
N VAL A 200 16.42 -0.64 1.50
CA VAL A 200 16.10 0.27 0.41
C VAL A 200 14.64 0.68 0.53
N CYS A 201 14.41 1.96 0.81
CA CYS A 201 13.09 2.55 0.91
C CYS A 201 12.42 2.67 -0.46
N PRO A 202 11.08 2.81 -0.54
CA PRO A 202 10.37 2.98 -1.80
C PRO A 202 10.84 4.19 -2.63
N ASP A 203 11.33 5.25 -1.98
CA ASP A 203 11.92 6.43 -2.60
C ASP A 203 13.38 6.25 -3.05
N GLY A 204 13.97 5.08 -2.83
CA GLY A 204 15.34 4.74 -3.17
C GLY A 204 16.37 5.12 -2.11
N SER A 205 15.97 5.75 -1.00
CA SER A 205 16.88 6.03 0.11
C SER A 205 17.37 4.73 0.77
N LEU A 206 18.59 4.77 1.29
CA LEU A 206 19.30 3.62 1.86
C LEU A 206 19.49 3.80 3.36
N LEU A 207 18.99 2.86 4.16
CA LEU A 207 19.15 2.85 5.60
C LEU A 207 20.06 1.70 6.04
N ARG A 208 21.10 2.01 6.81
CA ARG A 208 22.04 1.03 7.37
C ARG A 208 21.64 0.68 8.79
N ARG A 209 21.44 -0.61 9.07
CA ARG A 209 21.01 -1.15 10.37
C ARG A 209 19.83 -0.37 11.01
N PRO A 210 18.72 -0.13 10.27
CA PRO A 210 17.66 0.74 10.76
C PRO A 210 16.94 0.20 11.99
N SER A 211 16.42 1.12 12.80
CA SER A 211 15.40 0.83 13.80
C SER A 211 14.01 0.72 13.15
N GLU A 212 13.01 0.22 13.89
CA GLU A 212 11.61 0.20 13.42
C GLU A 212 11.07 1.63 13.22
N ILE A 213 11.57 2.62 13.96
CA ILE A 213 11.21 4.03 13.79
C ILE A 213 11.74 4.57 12.46
N ASP A 214 12.98 4.21 12.10
CA ASP A 214 13.56 4.61 10.81
C ASP A 214 12.78 3.99 9.65
N MET A 215 12.35 2.73 9.80
CA MET A 215 11.45 2.07 8.85
C MET A 215 10.10 2.79 8.73
N ALA A 216 9.49 3.16 9.86
CA ALA A 216 8.20 3.84 9.87
C ALA A 216 8.25 5.18 9.12
N ARG A 217 9.34 5.95 9.28
CA ARG A 217 9.59 7.20 8.54
C ARG A 217 9.82 6.95 7.06
N CYS A 218 10.71 6.02 6.73
CA CYS A 218 11.02 5.58 5.36
C CYS A 218 9.77 5.19 4.54
N LEU A 219 8.79 4.58 5.21
CA LEU A 219 7.56 4.10 4.59
C LEU A 219 6.41 5.12 4.60
N GLY A 220 6.59 6.26 5.27
CA GLY A 220 5.49 7.20 5.53
C GLY A 220 4.36 6.58 6.36
N ILE A 221 4.67 5.64 7.27
CA ILE A 221 3.70 5.05 8.20
C ILE A 221 3.31 6.08 9.25
N THR A 222 4.31 6.76 9.82
CA THR A 222 4.11 7.78 10.83
C THR A 222 3.75 9.09 10.13
N PRO A 223 2.51 9.59 10.25
CA PRO A 223 2.16 10.89 9.71
C PRO A 223 2.93 11.98 10.47
N GLU A 224 3.13 13.12 9.82
CA GLU A 224 3.51 14.33 10.55
C GLU A 224 2.39 14.66 11.54
N ILE A 225 2.75 14.75 12.82
CA ILE A 225 1.81 15.14 13.87
C ILE A 225 1.92 16.65 14.03
N ASP A 226 0.83 17.34 13.75
CA ASP A 226 0.68 18.75 14.11
C ASP A 226 0.60 18.84 15.64
N LEU A 227 1.67 19.34 16.25
CA LEU A 227 1.79 19.45 17.71
C LEU A 227 0.87 20.53 18.29
N ASP A 228 0.38 21.44 17.45
CA ASP A 228 -0.54 22.51 17.86
C ASP A 228 -2.01 22.11 17.70
N LYS A 229 -2.28 20.96 17.07
CA LYS A 229 -3.64 20.45 16.89
C LYS A 229 -4.20 19.88 18.19
N LEU A 230 -5.30 20.48 18.65
CA LEU A 230 -6.12 19.92 19.72
C LEU A 230 -7.01 18.81 19.16
N TYR A 231 -6.97 17.64 19.79
CA TYR A 231 -7.85 16.50 19.50
C TYR A 231 -8.91 16.36 20.60
N ASP A 232 -10.15 16.08 20.20
CA ASP A 232 -11.27 15.86 21.12
C ASP A 232 -11.15 14.52 21.85
N VAL A 233 -10.59 13.50 21.18
CA VAL A 233 -10.46 12.14 21.72
C VAL A 233 -9.08 11.56 21.38
N ALA A 234 -8.41 11.02 22.40
CA ALA A 234 -7.22 10.19 22.24
C ALA A 234 -7.55 8.73 22.57
N VAL A 235 -7.31 7.83 21.61
CA VAL A 235 -7.47 6.38 21.78
C VAL A 235 -6.09 5.74 21.84
N VAL A 236 -5.79 5.04 22.94
CA VAL A 236 -4.52 4.31 23.11
C VAL A 236 -4.77 2.82 22.87
N GLY A 237 -4.14 2.31 21.81
CA GLY A 237 -4.26 0.96 21.27
C GLY A 237 -5.07 0.92 19.98
N ALA A 238 -4.48 0.40 18.90
CA ALA A 238 -5.10 0.22 17.58
C ALA A 238 -5.61 -1.22 17.36
N GLY A 239 -5.98 -1.92 18.43
CA GLY A 239 -6.72 -3.19 18.35
C GLY A 239 -8.20 -2.97 17.95
N PRO A 240 -9.00 -4.05 17.79
CA PRO A 240 -10.39 -3.94 17.36
C PRO A 240 -11.24 -2.98 18.21
N ALA A 241 -11.08 -3.01 19.54
CA ALA A 241 -11.81 -2.12 20.44
C ALA A 241 -11.40 -0.64 20.27
N GLY A 242 -10.11 -0.35 20.14
CA GLY A 242 -9.62 1.01 19.94
C GLY A 242 -9.98 1.56 18.57
N LEU A 243 -9.86 0.76 17.51
CA LEU A 243 -10.31 1.15 16.17
C LEU A 243 -11.82 1.38 16.13
N ALA A 244 -12.63 0.52 16.77
CA ALA A 244 -14.06 0.74 16.88
C ALA A 244 -14.36 2.07 17.61
N ALA A 245 -13.73 2.31 18.76
CA ALA A 245 -13.89 3.58 19.49
C ALA A 245 -13.51 4.79 18.63
N ALA A 246 -12.42 4.70 17.87
CA ALA A 246 -11.97 5.77 17.00
C ALA A 246 -12.93 6.04 15.84
N VAL A 247 -13.46 4.98 15.20
CA VAL A 247 -14.45 5.09 14.13
C VAL A 247 -15.73 5.73 14.63
N TYR A 248 -16.25 5.31 15.80
CA TYR A 248 -17.46 5.89 16.37
C TYR A 248 -17.26 7.35 16.84
N ALA A 249 -16.10 7.68 17.41
CA ALA A 249 -15.78 9.07 17.75
C ALA A 249 -15.73 9.94 16.49
N ALA A 250 -15.05 9.48 15.44
CA ALA A 250 -14.95 10.19 14.17
C ALA A 250 -16.31 10.33 13.46
N SER A 251 -17.20 9.32 13.54
CA SER A 251 -18.54 9.40 12.94
C SER A 251 -19.45 10.43 13.62
N GLU A 252 -19.21 10.71 14.89
CA GLU A 252 -19.87 11.80 15.64
C GLU A 252 -19.19 13.17 15.42
N GLY A 253 -18.24 13.25 14.47
CA GLY A 253 -17.55 14.49 14.10
C GLY A 253 -16.41 14.89 15.03
N LEU A 254 -16.00 14.03 15.98
CA LEU A 254 -14.91 14.31 16.91
C LEU A 254 -13.55 14.15 16.21
N SER A 255 -12.67 15.13 16.43
CA SER A 255 -11.27 15.03 16.02
C SER A 255 -10.55 13.99 16.89
N THR A 256 -10.24 12.84 16.30
CA THR A 256 -9.73 11.67 17.04
C THR A 256 -8.31 11.33 16.63
N ILE A 257 -7.43 11.06 17.60
CA ILE A 257 -6.09 10.50 17.39
C ILE A 257 -6.02 9.08 17.96
N VAL A 258 -5.40 8.16 17.22
CA VAL A 258 -5.14 6.78 17.65
C VAL A 258 -3.64 6.58 17.81
N LEU A 259 -3.22 6.10 18.98
CA LEU A 259 -1.83 5.85 19.32
C LEU A 259 -1.64 4.35 19.52
N ASP A 260 -0.65 3.76 18.87
CA ASP A 260 -0.29 2.35 19.05
C ASP A 260 1.23 2.19 18.96
N GLU A 261 1.78 1.23 19.69
CA GLU A 261 3.21 0.94 19.69
C GLU A 261 3.64 0.06 18.50
N LEU A 262 2.75 -0.79 18.00
CA LEU A 262 3.09 -1.90 17.11
C LEU A 262 2.48 -1.75 15.71
N ALA A 263 1.16 -1.91 15.60
CA ALA A 263 0.46 -1.93 14.32
C ALA A 263 -1.06 -1.89 14.49
N VAL A 264 -1.72 -1.37 13.45
CA VAL A 264 -3.18 -1.37 13.30
C VAL A 264 -3.71 -2.82 13.28
N GLY A 265 -4.83 -3.05 13.96
CA GLY A 265 -5.46 -4.36 14.14
C GLY A 265 -5.06 -5.07 15.43
N GLY A 266 -4.03 -4.58 16.14
CA GLY A 266 -3.53 -5.17 17.38
C GLY A 266 -3.25 -6.68 17.25
N GLN A 267 -3.54 -7.44 18.30
CA GLN A 267 -3.34 -8.90 18.30
C GLN A 267 -4.21 -9.62 17.26
N ALA A 268 -5.38 -9.06 16.91
CA ALA A 268 -6.24 -9.67 15.91
C ALA A 268 -5.57 -9.69 14.53
N GLY A 269 -4.75 -8.69 14.19
CA GLY A 269 -3.98 -8.63 12.95
C GLY A 269 -2.99 -9.77 12.76
N ALA A 270 -2.47 -10.35 13.86
CA ALA A 270 -1.51 -11.45 13.84
C ALA A 270 -2.15 -12.85 13.72
N SER A 271 -3.47 -12.94 13.80
CA SER A 271 -4.18 -14.23 13.76
C SER A 271 -4.22 -14.81 12.35
N ASN A 272 -3.79 -16.06 12.18
CA ASN A 272 -3.86 -16.77 10.90
C ASN A 272 -5.31 -16.88 10.37
N ARG A 273 -6.25 -17.15 11.28
CA ARG A 273 -7.68 -17.20 10.99
C ARG A 273 -8.47 -16.83 12.24
N ILE A 274 -9.47 -15.99 12.05
CA ILE A 274 -10.47 -15.64 13.05
C ILE A 274 -11.76 -16.33 12.62
N GLU A 275 -12.21 -17.28 13.45
CA GLU A 275 -13.45 -18.02 13.25
C GLU A 275 -14.59 -17.35 14.02
N ASN A 276 -15.83 -17.60 13.61
CA ASN A 276 -17.04 -17.09 14.27
C ASN A 276 -17.10 -15.56 14.40
N TYR A 277 -16.43 -14.81 13.51
CA TYR A 277 -16.54 -13.36 13.46
C TYR A 277 -17.80 -12.95 12.70
N LEU A 278 -18.58 -12.01 13.26
CA LEU A 278 -19.84 -11.56 12.68
C LEU A 278 -19.61 -11.04 11.25
N GLY A 279 -20.38 -11.53 10.27
CA GLY A 279 -20.20 -11.20 8.85
C GLY A 279 -19.17 -12.09 8.09
N PHE A 280 -18.50 -13.03 8.77
CA PHE A 280 -17.55 -13.97 8.17
C PHE A 280 -17.81 -15.42 8.66
N PRO A 281 -18.89 -16.07 8.21
CA PRO A 281 -19.26 -17.41 8.66
C PRO A 281 -18.23 -18.50 8.31
N THR A 282 -17.39 -18.26 7.29
CA THR A 282 -16.28 -19.14 6.90
C THR A 282 -14.93 -18.69 7.49
N GLY A 283 -14.92 -17.71 8.37
CA GLY A 283 -13.71 -17.11 8.96
C GLY A 283 -12.96 -16.17 8.01
N ILE A 284 -12.10 -15.33 8.59
CA ILE A 284 -11.27 -14.33 7.89
C ILE A 284 -9.88 -14.29 8.52
N SER A 285 -8.81 -14.06 7.75
CA SER A 285 -7.48 -13.87 8.34
C SER A 285 -7.42 -12.56 9.13
N GLY A 286 -6.60 -12.52 10.18
CA GLY A 286 -6.41 -11.34 11.02
C GLY A 286 -6.01 -10.12 10.23
N GLN A 287 -5.05 -10.27 9.33
CA GLN A 287 -4.58 -9.21 8.44
C GLN A 287 -5.69 -8.68 7.52
N ALA A 288 -6.52 -9.57 6.95
CA ALA A 288 -7.63 -9.16 6.10
C ALA A 288 -8.76 -8.50 6.90
N LEU A 289 -8.98 -8.90 8.16
CA LEU A 289 -9.95 -8.26 9.04
C LEU A 289 -9.46 -6.86 9.44
N ALA A 290 -8.21 -6.74 9.89
CA ALA A 290 -7.60 -5.45 10.25
C ALA A 290 -7.60 -4.47 9.07
N GLY A 291 -7.29 -4.94 7.86
CA GLY A 291 -7.33 -4.13 6.65
C GLY A 291 -8.73 -3.72 6.17
N ARG A 292 -9.81 -4.22 6.79
CA ARG A 292 -11.19 -3.76 6.55
C ARG A 292 -11.71 -2.79 7.60
N ALA A 293 -11.02 -2.67 8.73
CA ALA A 293 -11.35 -1.68 9.76
C ALA A 293 -10.85 -0.27 9.39
N TRP A 294 -10.31 -0.11 8.17
CA TRP A 294 -9.68 1.08 7.61
C TRP A 294 -10.12 1.29 6.17
#